data_AF-A0A9D5B5G2-F1
#
_entry.id   AF-A0A9D5B5G2-F1
#
_cell.length_a   1.000
_cell.length_b   1.000
_cell.length_c   1.000
_cell.angle_alpha   90.00
_cell.angle_beta   90.00
_cell.angle_gamma   90.00
#
_symmetry.space_group_name_H-M   'P 1'
#
loop_
_entity.id
_entity.type
_entity.pdbx_description
1 polymer ?
#
loop_
_entity_poly.entity_id
_entity_poly.type
_entity_poly.pdbx_seq_one_letter_code
_entity_poly.pdbx_strand_id
1 'polypeptide(L)'
;MTIAQWRNLGYLNQPEHQALAPLLQAPQDDANAVIRDRFFVPRLVVCDQYGSQARFLLAKLNPSATYNNAHEMAAGSDVIFTDDVSVQVFFEHLQRLVVQS
;
A
#
# COMPACT_ATOMS: atom_id res chain seq x y z
N MET A 1 9.56 -9.39 11.37
CA MET A 1 8.33 -9.31 12.19
C MET A 1 7.53 -8.12 11.66
N THR A 2 6.26 -8.30 11.33
CA THR A 2 5.43 -7.25 10.67
C THR A 2 4.43 -6.62 11.64
N ILE A 3 3.87 -5.46 11.28
CA ILE A 3 2.85 -4.76 12.08
C ILE A 3 1.62 -5.65 12.35
N ALA A 4 1.16 -6.39 11.34
CA ALA A 4 0.04 -7.31 11.49
C ALA A 4 0.35 -8.43 12.51
N GLN A 5 1.58 -8.95 12.50
CA GLN A 5 2.02 -9.95 13.48
C GLN A 5 2.04 -9.37 14.90
N TRP A 6 2.58 -8.16 15.09
CA TRP A 6 2.57 -7.50 16.41
C TRP A 6 1.16 -7.27 16.95
N ARG A 7 0.24 -6.83 16.08
CA ARG A 7 -1.18 -6.69 16.44
C ARG A 7 -1.76 -8.03 16.88
N ASN A 8 -1.55 -9.10 16.09
CA ASN A 8 -2.13 -10.42 16.37
C ASN A 8 -1.53 -11.08 17.63
N LEU A 9 -0.27 -10.79 17.95
CA LEU A 9 0.38 -11.23 19.20
C LEU A 9 -0.03 -10.39 20.41
N GLY A 10 -0.88 -9.36 20.24
CA GLY A 10 -1.40 -8.55 21.34
C GLY A 10 -0.38 -7.61 21.95
N TYR A 11 0.72 -7.29 21.25
CA TYR A 11 1.78 -6.42 21.77
C TYR A 11 1.26 -5.03 22.14
N LEU A 12 0.18 -4.58 21.49
CA LEU A 12 -0.45 -3.29 21.79
C LEU A 12 -0.98 -3.17 23.24
N ASN A 13 -1.19 -4.29 23.93
CA ASN A 13 -1.66 -4.33 25.32
C ASN A 13 -0.51 -4.37 26.33
N GLN A 14 0.73 -4.51 25.85
CA GLN A 14 1.91 -4.62 26.71
C GLN A 14 2.44 -3.23 27.08
N PRO A 15 2.79 -2.97 28.35
CA PRO A 15 3.29 -1.67 28.77
C PRO A 15 4.61 -1.27 28.10
N GLU A 16 5.41 -2.23 27.62
CA GLU A 16 6.65 -2.00 26.87
C GLU A 16 6.39 -1.51 25.44
N HIS A 17 5.15 -1.64 24.96
CA HIS A 17 4.75 -1.38 23.57
C HIS A 17 3.56 -0.41 23.49
N GLN A 18 3.45 0.53 24.44
CA GLN A 18 2.37 1.53 24.50
C GLN A 18 2.21 2.36 23.22
N ALA A 19 3.28 2.55 22.45
CA ALA A 19 3.24 3.29 21.19
C ALA A 19 2.51 2.54 20.05
N LEU A 20 2.32 1.22 20.16
CA LEU A 20 1.69 0.43 19.10
C LEU A 20 0.18 0.64 19.01
N ALA A 21 -0.50 0.84 20.15
CA ALA A 21 -1.93 1.11 20.18
C ALA A 21 -2.31 2.41 19.42
N PRO A 22 -1.71 3.60 19.70
CA PRO A 22 -2.01 4.81 18.95
C PRO A 22 -1.58 4.71 17.48
N LEU A 23 -0.49 3.99 17.17
CA LEU A 23 -0.07 3.75 15.78
C LEU A 23 -1.15 3.02 14.96
N LEU A 24 -1.82 2.03 15.55
CA LEU A 24 -2.89 1.27 14.87
C LEU A 24 -4.22 2.01 14.84
N GLN A 25 -4.46 2.92 15.78
CA GLN A 25 -5.69 3.70 15.88
C GLN A 25 -5.71 4.90 14.92
N ALA A 26 -4.57 5.59 14.77
CA ALA A 26 -4.44 6.78 13.92
C ALA A 26 -5.03 6.63 12.50
N PRO A 27 -4.68 5.59 11.69
CA PRO A 27 -5.25 5.45 10.35
C PRO A 27 -6.77 5.17 10.34
N GLN A 28 -7.31 4.59 11.41
CA GLN A 28 -8.76 4.37 11.53
C GLN A 28 -9.50 5.67 11.82
N ASP A 29 -8.93 6.52 12.69
CA ASP A 29 -9.49 7.83 13.01
C ASP A 29 -9.49 8.73 11.77
N ASP A 30 -8.38 8.76 11.03
CA ASP A 30 -8.26 9.51 9.77
C ASP A 30 -9.26 9.02 8.72
N ALA A 31 -9.41 7.70 8.56
CA ALA A 31 -10.39 7.13 7.65
C ALA A 31 -11.82 7.51 8.04
N ASN A 32 -12.15 7.46 9.33
CA ASN A 32 -13.46 7.83 9.84
C ASN A 32 -13.77 9.33 9.63
N ALA A 33 -12.78 10.21 9.77
CA ALA A 33 -12.93 11.62 9.46
C ALA A 33 -13.30 11.82 7.97
N VAL A 34 -12.57 11.18 7.06
CA VAL A 34 -12.83 11.26 5.61
C VAL A 34 -14.19 10.67 5.23
N ILE A 35 -14.64 9.61 5.91
CA ILE A 35 -15.94 8.97 5.65
C ILE A 35 -17.08 9.91 6.06
N ARG A 36 -16.96 10.62 7.17
CA ARG A 36 -18.00 11.53 7.68
C ARG A 36 -18.24 12.72 6.75
N ASP A 37 -17.18 13.23 6.14
CA ASP A 37 -17.26 14.47 5.35
C ASP A 37 -17.61 14.23 3.87
N ARG A 38 -17.55 12.99 3.38
CA ARG A 38 -17.78 12.67 1.96
C ARG A 38 -19.19 12.18 1.64
N PHE A 39 -19.74 12.73 0.56
CA PHE A 39 -20.91 12.22 -0.15
C PHE A 39 -20.49 11.75 -1.55
N PHE A 40 -20.81 10.54 -2.04
CA PHE A 40 -21.40 9.38 -1.37
C PHE A 40 -20.45 8.72 -0.36
N VAL A 41 -21.03 7.99 0.61
CA VAL A 41 -20.26 7.31 1.66
C VAL A 41 -19.31 6.29 1.03
N PRO A 42 -17.98 6.43 1.22
CA PRO A 42 -17.02 5.50 0.64
C PRO A 42 -16.99 4.19 1.43
N ARG A 43 -16.71 3.08 0.74
CA ARG A 43 -16.47 1.78 1.38
C ARG A 43 -15.09 1.75 2.03
N LEU A 44 -15.04 1.57 3.35
CA LEU A 44 -13.80 1.29 4.07
C LEU A 44 -13.42 -0.19 3.93
N VAL A 45 -12.16 -0.46 3.64
CA VAL A 45 -11.58 -1.81 3.59
C VAL A 45 -10.37 -1.83 4.51
N VAL A 46 -10.42 -2.67 5.55
CA VAL A 46 -9.31 -2.91 6.47
C VAL A 46 -8.73 -4.29 6.16
N CYS A 47 -7.43 -4.36 5.91
CA CYS A 47 -6.76 -5.60 5.56
C CYS A 47 -5.26 -5.55 5.86
N ASP A 48 -4.66 -6.72 6.02
CA ASP A 48 -3.21 -6.88 6.17
C ASP A 48 -2.56 -7.37 4.87
N GLN A 49 -1.23 -7.34 4.84
CA GLN A 49 -0.44 -7.93 3.76
C GLN A 49 -0.83 -9.40 3.53
N TYR A 50 -0.93 -9.79 2.26
CA TYR A 50 -1.37 -11.10 1.80
C TYR A 50 -2.83 -11.48 2.11
N GLY A 51 -3.62 -10.58 2.72
CA GLY A 51 -5.06 -10.76 2.86
C GLY A 51 -5.80 -10.61 1.52
N SER A 52 -6.91 -11.32 1.33
CA SER A 52 -7.68 -11.30 0.07
C SER A 52 -8.14 -9.90 -0.35
N GLN A 53 -8.41 -9.03 0.63
CA GLN A 53 -8.83 -7.65 0.39
C GLN A 53 -7.67 -6.71 0.05
N ALA A 54 -6.41 -7.08 0.31
CA ALA A 54 -5.24 -6.25 -0.02
C ALA A 54 -5.10 -5.98 -1.52
N ARG A 55 -5.70 -6.84 -2.36
CA ARG A 55 -5.77 -6.65 -3.81
C ARG A 55 -6.40 -5.31 -4.22
N PHE A 56 -7.31 -4.74 -3.42
CA PHE A 56 -7.90 -3.42 -3.69
C PHE A 56 -6.85 -2.30 -3.65
N LEU A 57 -5.82 -2.46 -2.83
CA LEU A 57 -4.66 -1.57 -2.80
C LEU A 57 -3.72 -1.91 -3.96
N LEU A 58 -3.32 -3.18 -4.11
CA LEU A 58 -2.33 -3.60 -5.11
C LEU A 58 -2.72 -3.20 -6.54
N ALA A 59 -4.00 -3.29 -6.89
CA ALA A 59 -4.51 -2.91 -8.21
C ALA A 59 -4.49 -1.39 -8.48
N LYS A 60 -4.20 -0.56 -7.48
CA LYS A 60 -4.09 0.91 -7.60
C LYS A 60 -2.64 1.41 -7.51
N LEU A 61 -1.71 0.54 -7.15
CA LEU A 61 -0.30 0.90 -7.03
C LEU A 61 0.34 1.01 -8.40
N ASN A 62 1.32 1.89 -8.52
CA ASN A 62 2.19 1.93 -9.68
C ASN A 62 3.08 0.66 -9.69
N PRO A 63 3.07 -0.17 -10.76
CA PRO A 63 3.85 -1.40 -10.85
C PRO A 63 5.34 -1.12 -11.10
N SER A 64 6.01 -0.48 -10.13
CA SER A 64 7.46 -0.22 -10.20
C SER A 64 8.28 -1.49 -9.96
N ALA A 65 7.75 -2.39 -9.13
CA ALA A 65 8.26 -3.73 -8.88
C ALA A 65 7.26 -4.76 -9.44
N THR A 66 7.66 -5.48 -10.48
CA THR A 66 6.89 -6.55 -11.11
C THR A 66 7.69 -7.85 -11.11
N TYR A 67 7.06 -8.95 -11.51
CA TYR A 67 7.75 -10.23 -11.63
C TYR A 67 8.88 -10.23 -12.69
N ASN A 68 8.89 -9.25 -13.59
CA ASN A 68 9.92 -9.10 -14.63
C ASN A 68 11.22 -8.46 -14.11
N ASN A 69 11.15 -7.60 -13.09
CA ASN A 69 12.31 -6.88 -12.53
C ASN A 69 12.49 -7.14 -11.01
N ALA A 70 11.80 -8.15 -10.46
CA ALA A 70 11.84 -8.48 -9.04
C ALA A 70 13.26 -8.74 -8.52
N HIS A 71 14.16 -9.24 -9.36
CA HIS A 71 15.55 -9.52 -9.00
C HIS A 71 16.40 -8.25 -8.81
N GLU A 72 15.96 -7.11 -9.34
CA GLU A 72 16.64 -5.81 -9.25
C GLU A 72 16.13 -4.98 -8.07
N MET A 73 15.04 -5.43 -7.42
CA MET A 73 14.42 -4.72 -6.32
C MET A 73 15.05 -5.08 -4.97
N ALA A 74 15.01 -4.12 -4.05
CA ALA A 74 15.48 -4.33 -2.69
C ALA A 74 14.71 -5.47 -2.00
N ALA A 75 15.42 -6.29 -1.23
CA ALA A 75 14.81 -7.39 -0.49
C ALA A 75 13.68 -6.88 0.41
N GLY A 76 12.47 -7.42 0.23
CA GLY A 76 11.27 -7.04 0.98
C GLY A 76 10.31 -6.10 0.27
N SER A 77 10.56 -5.69 -0.97
CA SER A 77 9.56 -4.98 -1.79
C SER A 77 8.40 -5.92 -2.18
N ASP A 78 7.16 -5.48 -2.01
CA ASP A 78 6.01 -6.22 -2.56
C ASP A 78 6.04 -6.15 -4.09
N VAL A 79 6.00 -7.31 -4.73
CA VAL A 79 5.97 -7.46 -6.18
C VAL A 79 4.51 -7.46 -6.66
N ILE A 80 4.19 -6.57 -7.60
CA ILE A 80 2.86 -6.48 -8.20
C ILE A 80 2.82 -7.40 -9.43
N PHE A 81 1.91 -8.37 -9.41
CA PHE A 81 1.71 -9.30 -10.51
C PHE A 81 0.80 -8.68 -11.57
N THR A 82 1.39 -7.88 -12.46
CA THR A 82 0.72 -7.28 -13.62
C THR A 82 1.70 -7.11 -14.78
N ASP A 83 1.16 -7.00 -15.98
CA ASP A 83 1.87 -6.63 -17.22
C ASP A 83 1.73 -5.12 -17.54
N ASP A 84 1.04 -4.37 -16.68
CA ASP A 84 0.88 -2.93 -16.84
C ASP A 84 2.23 -2.19 -16.78
N VAL A 85 2.31 -1.09 -17.53
CA VAL A 85 3.50 -0.24 -17.56
C VAL A 85 3.62 0.58 -16.27
N SER A 86 4.85 0.69 -15.76
CA SER A 86 5.13 1.60 -14.64
C SER A 86 5.06 3.06 -15.10
N VAL A 87 4.80 3.96 -14.16
CA VAL A 87 4.80 5.41 -14.41
C VAL A 87 6.16 5.89 -14.93
N GLN A 88 7.27 5.26 -14.52
CA GLN A 88 8.59 5.58 -15.05
C GLN A 88 8.69 5.27 -16.54
N VAL A 89 8.32 4.05 -16.95
CA VAL A 89 8.33 3.64 -18.36
C VAL A 89 7.41 4.54 -19.18
N PHE A 90 6.23 4.88 -18.65
CA PHE A 90 5.33 5.85 -19.27
C PHE A 90 6.02 7.20 -19.52
N PHE A 91 6.68 7.78 -18.52
CA PHE A 91 7.36 9.06 -18.68
C PHE A 91 8.56 8.98 -19.64
N GLU A 92 9.31 7.89 -19.66
CA GLU A 92 10.41 7.70 -20.62
C GLU A 92 9.90 7.69 -22.07
N HIS A 93 8.77 7.02 -22.34
CA HIS A 93 8.15 7.05 -23.66
C HIS A 93 7.59 8.43 -24.01
N LEU A 94 6.88 9.06 -23.08
CA LEU A 94 6.34 10.40 -23.25
C LEU A 94 7.44 11.42 -23.58
N GLN A 95 8.54 11.42 -22.83
CA GLN A 95 9.67 12.33 -23.05
C GLN A 95 10.29 12.17 -24.44
N ARG A 96 10.50 10.93 -24.90
CA ARG A 96 11.03 10.65 -26.25
C ARG A 96 10.14 11.21 -27.35
N LEU A 97 8.82 11.04 -27.22
CA LEU A 97 7.86 11.55 -28.20
C LEU A 97 7.78 13.08 -28.22
N VAL A 98 7.89 13.72 -27.05
CA VAL A 98 7.82 15.19 -26.94
C VAL A 98 9.04 15.87 -27.57
N VAL A 99 10.22 15.26 -27.50
CA VAL A 99 11.46 15.82 -28.09
C VAL A 99 11.73 15.39 -29.52
N GLN A 100 10.91 14.50 -30.08
CA GLN A 100 10.93 14.19 -31.51
C GLN A 100 10.33 15.37 -32.28
N SER A 101 11.18 16.31 -32.67
CA SER A 101 10.89 17.43 -33.58
C SER A 101 11.98 17.51 -34.63
#